data_AF-A0A3P7PDU2-F1
#
_entry.id   AF-A0A3P7PDU2-F1
#
_cell.length_a   1.000
_cell.length_b   1.000
_cell.length_c   1.000
_cell.angle_alpha   90.00
_cell.angle_beta   90.00
_cell.angle_gamma   90.00
#
_symmetry.space_group_name_H-M   'P 1'
#
loop_
_entity.id
_entity.type
_entity.pdbx_description
1 polymer ?
#
loop_
_entity_poly.entity_id
_entity_poly.type
_entity_poly.pdbx_seq_one_letter_code
_entity_poly.pdbx_strand_id
1 'polypeptide(L)' 'MISILSQGQCICSGLALDFPVNVQVDELDDELKPDSMDVDLNILWD' A
#
# COMPACT_ATOMS: atom_id res chain seq x y z
N MET A 1 -7.39 16.28 2.42
CA MET A 1 -7.62 15.82 1.03
C MET A 1 -6.90 14.52 0.72
N ILE A 2 -5.76 14.18 1.36
CA ILE A 2 -5.20 12.81 1.26
C ILE A 2 -5.97 11.78 2.10
N SER A 3 -6.67 12.26 3.14
CA SER A 3 -7.42 11.47 4.12
C SER A 3 -8.66 10.75 3.57
N ILE A 4 -9.05 11.01 2.32
CA ILE A 4 -10.21 10.39 1.67
C ILE A 4 -9.82 9.19 0.79
N LEU A 5 -8.52 8.92 0.64
CA LEU A 5 -8.03 7.79 -0.15
C LEU A 5 -8.29 6.49 0.62
N SER A 6 -8.92 5.52 -0.03
CA SER A 6 -9.06 4.18 0.55
C SER A 6 -7.72 3.43 0.53
N GLN A 7 -7.64 2.32 1.27
CA GLN A 7 -6.46 1.45 1.21
C GLN A 7 -6.17 1.02 -0.24
N GLY A 8 -4.89 1.06 -0.60
CA GLY A 8 -4.44 0.81 -1.97
C GLY A 8 -4.62 1.99 -2.94
N GLN A 9 -5.25 3.10 -2.55
CA GLN A 9 -5.32 4.29 -3.41
C GLN A 9 -4.15 5.24 -3.17
N CYS A 10 -3.65 5.82 -4.26
CA CYS A 10 -2.64 6.87 -4.21
C CYS A 10 -2.89 7.94 -5.28
N ILE A 11 -2.33 9.12 -5.05
CA ILE A 11 -2.27 10.19 -6.06
C ILE A 11 -0.84 10.19 -6.62
N CYS A 12 -0.70 9.82 -7.88
CA CYS A 12 0.57 9.86 -8.58
C CYS A 12 0.69 11.19 -9.32
N SER A 13 1.78 11.91 -9.10
CA SER A 13 2.09 13.18 -9.77
C SER A 13 3.60 13.35 -9.97
N GLY A 14 4.03 14.06 -11.01
CA GLY A 14 5.44 14.32 -11.29
C GLY A 14 5.80 14.02 -12.74
N LEU A 15 7.09 13.96 -13.07
CA LEU A 15 7.57 13.80 -14.45
C LEU A 15 7.16 12.48 -15.12
N ALA A 16 6.75 11.48 -14.33
CA ALA A 16 6.28 10.21 -14.86
C ALA A 16 4.87 10.29 -15.48
N LEU A 17 4.13 11.38 -15.23
CA LEU A 17 2.72 11.54 -15.63
C LEU A 17 2.45 12.97 -16.10
N ASP A 18 1.67 13.13 -17.17
CA ASP A 18 1.33 14.45 -17.72
C ASP A 18 0.42 15.28 -16.79
N PHE A 19 -0.28 14.63 -15.86
CA PHE A 19 -1.17 15.25 -14.87
C PHE A 19 -1.28 14.37 -13.61
N PRO A 20 -1.66 14.94 -12.45
CA PRO A 20 -1.93 14.15 -11.26
C PRO A 20 -3.09 13.18 -11.48
N VAL A 21 -2.89 11.90 -11.17
CA VAL A 21 -3.89 10.84 -11.35
C VAL A 21 -4.14 10.12 -10.03
N ASN A 22 -5.40 9.82 -9.74
CA ASN A 22 -5.76 8.89 -8.67
C ASN A 22 -5.67 7.45 -9.21
N VAL A 23 -4.86 6.61 -8.56
CA VAL A 23 -4.56 5.25 -9.01
C VAL A 23 -4.90 4.27 -7.89
N GLN A 24 -5.58 3.18 -8.23
CA GLN A 24 -5.71 2.01 -7.37
C GLN A 24 -4.50 1.10 -7.61
N VAL A 25 -3.76 0.81 -6.55
CA VAL A 25 -2.64 -0.12 -6.54
C VAL A 25 -3.13 -1.48 -6.10
N ASP A 26 -2.83 -2.50 -6.88
CA ASP A 26 -3.13 -3.89 -6.56
C ASP A 26 -2.15 -4.41 -5.50
N GLU A 27 -2.64 -5.31 -4.66
CA GLU A 27 -1.81 -6.01 -3.70
C GLU A 27 -0.87 -6.98 -4.44
N LEU A 28 0.38 -7.06 -4.00
CA LEU A 28 1.34 -8.03 -4.53
C LEU A 28 0.97 -9.45 -4.09
N ASP A 29 1.36 -10.45 -4.88
CA ASP A 29 1.27 -11.85 -4.45
C ASP A 29 2.11 -12.10 -3.20
N ASP A 30 1.69 -13.02 -2.32
CA ASP A 30 2.34 -13.27 -1.03
C ASP A 30 3.84 -13.58 -1.14
N GLU A 31 4.28 -14.23 -2.23
CA GLU A 31 5.68 -14.53 -2.50
C GLU A 31 6.53 -13.29 -2.86
N LEU A 32 5.87 -12.21 -3.30
CA LEU A 32 6.47 -10.94 -3.72
C LEU A 32 6.27 -9.83 -2.71
N LYS A 33 5.44 -10.06 -1.67
CA LYS A 33 5.28 -9.13 -0.57
C LYS A 33 6.62 -8.97 0.15
N PRO A 34 6.98 -7.75 0.58
CA PRO A 34 8.09 -7.59 1.51
C PRO A 34 7.78 -8.41 2.77
N ASP A 35 8.83 -8.90 3.43
CA ASP A 35 8.71 -9.61 4.71
C ASP A 35 8.15 -8.63 5.75
N SER A 36 6.82 -8.53 5.80
CA SER A 36 6.10 -7.72 6.76
C SER A 36 6.28 -8.43 8.08
N MET A 37 7.22 -7.94 8.88
CA MET A 37 7.47 -8.40 10.24
C MET A 37 6.31 -7.98 11.17
N ASP A 38 5.07 -8.17 10.71
CA ASP A 38 3.90 -8.12 11.57
C ASP A 38 4.01 -9.33 12.49
N VAL A 39 4.49 -9.07 13.70
CA VAL A 39 4.69 -10.11 14.69
C VAL A 39 3.32 -10.65 15.09
N ASP A 40 3.13 -11.97 14.98
CA ASP A 40 1.93 -12.62 15.48
C ASP A 40 1.89 -12.51 17.01
N LEU A 41 1.09 -11.57 17.51
CA LEU A 41 0.91 -11.32 18.94
C LEU A 41 0.34 -12.54 19.67
N ASN A 42 -0.36 -13.45 18.97
CA ASN A 42 -0.85 -14.67 19.59
C ASN A 42 0.31 -15.62 19.95
N ILE A 43 1.38 -15.63 19.14
CA ILE A 43 2.59 -16.42 19.43
C ILE A 43 3.39 -15.79 20.58
N LEU A 44 3.36 -14.46 20.72
CA LEU A 44 4.09 -13.75 21.77
C LEU A 44 3.41 -13.73 23.14
N TRP A 45 2.11 -14.03 23.21
CA TRP A 45 1.33 -13.99 24.46
C TRP A 45 1.11 -15.36 25.14
N ASP A 46 1.69 -16.43 24.58
CA ASP A 46 1.88 -17.73 25.26
C ASP A 46 3.17 -17.77 26.11
#